data_AF-M4B690-F1
#
_entry.id   AF-M4B690-F1
#
_cell.length_a   1.000
_cell.length_b   1.000
_cell.length_c   1.000
_cell.angle_alpha   90.00
_cell.angle_beta   90.00
_cell.angle_gamma   90.00
#
_symmetry.space_group_name_H-M   'P 1'
#
loop_
_entity.id
_entity.type
_entity.pdbx_description
1 polymer ?
#
loop_
_entity_poly.entity_id
_entity_poly.type
_entity_poly.pdbx_seq_one_letter_code
_entity_poly.pdbx_strand_id
1 'polypeptide(L)'
;MEEASDPSIATKQEFSKLKILLVKAANSITQCLKTLKRDLGKYDRRHGAYFRQSSYFFLRSDIRVAKGIARDLRYVVKRISTNKSPTMSEINAARISTNAAVDVMNDLKQSGRIYDQNQVRDSSGSLTTIIDHIMGVNSGKPTKGGGQVLERSDDKRKMNQSKRGLFGHKDIGRDIFKAADTVEAVMASTLHESLSGFSALKQQIAATEKVMLPSFTTRAKEAVVDIVSKLADDI
;
A
#
# COMPACT_ATOMS: atom_id res chain seq x y z
N MET A 1 43.97 19.70 11.87
CA MET A 1 43.02 20.80 12.18
C MET A 1 41.70 20.39 11.56
N GLU A 2 40.85 19.73 12.35
CA GLU A 2 39.53 19.30 11.94
C GLU A 2 38.57 20.43 12.28
N GLU A 3 38.11 21.13 11.25
CA GLU A 3 37.23 22.29 11.37
C GLU A 3 35.88 21.80 11.93
N ALA A 4 35.64 22.07 13.22
CA ALA A 4 34.38 21.76 13.87
C ALA A 4 33.28 22.63 13.27
N SER A 5 32.67 22.13 12.18
CA SER A 5 31.45 22.66 11.59
C SER A 5 30.43 22.91 12.70
N ASP A 6 30.09 24.18 12.93
CA ASP A 6 29.14 24.63 13.94
C ASP A 6 27.86 23.76 13.87
N PRO A 7 27.51 23.01 14.93
CA PRO A 7 26.36 22.09 14.92
C PRO A 7 25.04 22.80 14.58
N SER A 8 24.96 24.11 14.80
CA SER A 8 23.86 24.99 14.39
C SER A 8 23.70 25.07 12.85
N ILE A 9 24.82 25.15 12.12
CA ILE A 9 24.84 25.25 10.65
C ILE A 9 24.45 23.90 10.03
N ALA A 10 25.05 22.81 10.51
CA ALA A 10 24.73 21.45 10.05
C ALA A 10 23.24 21.12 10.27
N THR A 11 22.68 21.48 11.43
CA THR A 11 21.26 21.27 11.74
C THR A 11 20.36 22.04 10.76
N LYS A 12 20.64 23.33 10.51
CA LYS A 12 19.86 24.15 9.55
C LYS A 12 19.90 23.59 8.13
N GLN A 13 21.06 23.06 7.72
CA GLN A 13 21.22 22.44 6.41
C GLN A 13 20.37 21.17 6.27
N GLU A 14 20.39 20.28 7.27
CA GLU A 14 19.61 19.04 7.26
C GLU A 14 18.10 19.30 7.28
N PHE A 15 17.63 20.30 8.04
CA PHE A 15 16.22 20.73 7.99
C PHE A 15 15.83 21.32 6.63
N SER A 16 16.73 22.04 5.97
CA SER A 16 16.49 22.59 4.63
C SER A 16 16.33 21.46 3.59
N LYS A 17 17.20 20.43 3.66
CA LYS A 17 17.07 19.22 2.83
C LYS A 17 15.77 18.47 3.12
N LEU A 18 15.45 18.26 4.40
CA LEU A 18 14.20 17.61 4.82
C LEU A 18 12.96 18.33 4.27
N LYS A 19 12.93 19.66 4.35
CA LYS A 19 11.86 20.49 3.78
C LYS A 19 11.68 20.24 2.28
N ILE A 20 12.77 20.25 1.52
CA ILE A 20 12.73 20.02 0.07
C ILE A 20 12.15 18.64 -0.24
N LEU A 21 12.60 17.60 0.47
CA LEU A 21 12.12 16.24 0.24
C LEU A 21 10.65 16.05 0.64
N LEU A 22 10.18 16.67 1.73
CA LEU A 22 8.77 16.62 2.12
C LEU A 22 7.86 17.31 1.09
N VAL A 23 8.28 18.46 0.54
CA VAL A 23 7.55 19.14 -0.55
C VAL A 23 7.52 18.25 -1.79
N LYS A 24 8.66 17.65 -2.15
CA LYS A 24 8.76 16.73 -3.28
C LYS A 24 7.80 15.55 -3.10
N ALA A 25 7.80 14.90 -1.93
CA ALA A 25 6.90 13.79 -1.62
C ALA A 25 5.41 14.21 -1.72
N ALA A 26 5.03 15.35 -1.13
CA ALA A 26 3.66 15.85 -1.23
C ALA A 26 3.22 16.14 -2.67
N ASN A 27 4.13 16.69 -3.49
CA ASN A 27 3.89 16.93 -4.92
C ASN A 27 3.76 15.60 -5.68
N SER A 28 4.67 14.65 -5.46
CA SER A 28 4.63 13.32 -6.05
C SER A 28 3.32 12.59 -5.74
N ILE A 29 2.87 12.59 -4.48
CA ILE A 29 1.56 12.03 -4.10
C ILE A 29 0.43 12.72 -4.87
N THR A 30 0.43 14.05 -4.92
CA THR A 30 -0.63 14.81 -5.60
C THR A 30 -0.68 14.49 -7.10
N GLN A 31 0.49 14.38 -7.74
CA GLN A 31 0.61 14.04 -9.16
C GLN A 31 0.23 12.58 -9.42
N CYS A 32 0.72 11.65 -8.60
CA CYS A 32 0.35 10.24 -8.61
C CYS A 32 -1.16 10.05 -8.62
N LEU A 33 -1.87 10.70 -7.70
CA LEU A 33 -3.33 10.57 -7.59
C LEU A 33 -4.08 11.18 -8.79
N LYS A 34 -3.51 12.20 -9.44
CA LYS A 34 -4.07 12.75 -10.68
C LYS A 34 -3.91 11.77 -11.84
N THR A 35 -2.71 11.21 -12.00
CA THR A 35 -2.41 10.18 -13.00
C THR A 35 -3.28 8.96 -12.79
N LEU A 36 -3.35 8.46 -11.55
CA LEU A 36 -4.17 7.32 -11.17
C LEU A 36 -5.64 7.54 -11.54
N LYS A 37 -6.21 8.70 -11.16
CA LYS A 37 -7.62 9.01 -11.51
C LYS A 37 -7.85 8.96 -13.02
N ARG A 38 -6.92 9.48 -13.81
CA ARG A 38 -7.02 9.45 -15.28
C ARG A 38 -6.95 8.02 -15.81
N ASP A 39 -6.04 7.21 -15.30
CA ASP A 39 -5.79 5.87 -15.81
C ASP A 39 -6.86 4.86 -15.37
N LEU A 40 -7.40 5.01 -14.15
CA LEU A 40 -8.64 4.34 -13.72
C LEU A 40 -9.82 4.70 -14.62
N GLY A 41 -9.97 5.99 -14.97
CA GLY A 41 -11.02 6.42 -15.89
C GLY A 41 -10.89 5.83 -17.30
N LYS A 42 -9.67 5.56 -17.77
CA LYS A 42 -9.44 4.82 -19.03
C LYS A 42 -9.79 3.34 -18.87
N TYR A 43 -9.38 2.73 -17.77
CA TYR A 43 -9.69 1.35 -17.43
C TYR A 43 -11.22 1.12 -17.38
N ASP A 44 -11.94 1.96 -16.65
CA ASP A 44 -13.39 1.88 -16.50
C ASP A 44 -14.12 1.95 -17.84
N ARG A 45 -13.66 2.84 -18.75
CA ARG A 45 -14.19 2.94 -20.11
C ARG A 45 -13.97 1.69 -20.94
N ARG A 46 -12.78 1.07 -20.85
CA ARG A 46 -12.47 -0.18 -21.58
C ARG A 46 -13.34 -1.35 -21.11
N HIS A 47 -13.67 -1.37 -19.82
CA HIS A 47 -14.43 -2.45 -19.20
C HIS A 47 -15.93 -2.17 -19.11
N GLY A 48 -16.42 -1.09 -19.72
CA GLY A 48 -17.85 -0.74 -19.69
C GLY A 48 -18.40 -0.45 -18.29
N ALA A 49 -17.54 -0.15 -17.32
CA ALA A 49 -17.94 0.12 -15.94
C ALA A 49 -18.41 1.58 -15.82
N TYR A 50 -19.71 1.78 -15.66
CA TYR A 50 -20.29 3.12 -15.52
C TYR A 50 -20.74 3.39 -14.07
N PHE A 51 -20.45 4.61 -13.61
CA PHE A 51 -20.97 5.16 -12.35
C PHE A 51 -20.55 4.35 -11.09
N ARG A 52 -21.47 3.67 -10.40
CA ARG A 52 -21.26 3.05 -9.08
C ARG A 52 -20.35 1.82 -9.08
N GLN A 53 -20.23 1.14 -10.22
CA GLN A 53 -19.38 -0.06 -10.37
C GLN A 53 -17.97 0.27 -10.86
N SER A 54 -17.66 1.55 -11.08
CA SER A 54 -16.33 1.96 -11.54
C SER A 54 -15.27 1.79 -10.45
N SER A 55 -14.07 1.42 -10.89
CA SER A 55 -12.88 1.33 -10.03
C SER A 55 -12.61 2.65 -9.31
N TYR A 56 -12.85 3.77 -9.99
CA TYR A 56 -12.74 5.10 -9.39
C TYR A 56 -13.70 5.32 -8.21
N PHE A 57 -14.97 4.88 -8.32
CA PHE A 57 -15.92 5.04 -7.22
C PHE A 57 -15.55 4.19 -6.02
N PHE A 58 -15.11 2.95 -6.26
CA PHE A 58 -14.64 2.04 -5.21
C PHE A 58 -13.45 2.64 -4.44
N LEU A 59 -12.45 3.15 -5.16
CA LEU A 59 -11.22 3.70 -4.57
C LEU A 59 -11.36 5.15 -4.08
N ARG A 60 -12.54 5.77 -4.21
CA ARG A 60 -12.72 7.21 -3.95
C ARG A 60 -12.38 7.61 -2.52
N SER A 61 -12.70 6.75 -1.55
CA SER A 61 -12.41 7.00 -0.14
C SER A 61 -10.90 7.03 0.10
N ASP A 62 -10.19 5.99 -0.35
CA ASP A 62 -8.75 5.85 -0.17
C ASP A 62 -7.97 6.96 -0.89
N ILE A 63 -8.40 7.33 -2.10
CA ILE A 63 -7.87 8.49 -2.83
C ILE A 63 -8.04 9.78 -2.02
N ARG A 64 -9.15 9.94 -1.28
CA ARG A 64 -9.37 11.12 -0.43
C ARG A 64 -8.43 11.11 0.77
N VAL A 65 -8.24 9.96 1.41
CA VAL A 65 -7.27 9.79 2.51
C VAL A 65 -5.85 10.12 2.04
N ALA A 66 -5.43 9.60 0.89
CA ALA A 66 -4.13 9.88 0.30
C ALA A 66 -3.91 11.38 0.00
N LYS A 67 -4.96 12.09 -0.44
CA LYS A 67 -4.93 13.55 -0.58
C LYS A 67 -4.79 14.27 0.75
N GLY A 68 -5.41 13.74 1.81
CA GLY A 68 -5.25 14.24 3.18
C GLY A 68 -3.79 14.20 3.60
N ILE A 69 -3.13 13.06 3.45
CA ILE A 69 -1.72 12.90 3.82
C ILE A 69 -0.79 13.84 3.01
N ALA A 70 -1.08 14.09 1.73
CA ALA A 70 -0.33 15.08 0.95
C ALA A 70 -0.45 16.50 1.53
N ARG A 71 -1.59 16.85 2.14
CA ARG A 71 -1.76 18.12 2.86
C ARG A 71 -1.03 18.11 4.18
N ASP A 72 -1.03 17.00 4.91
CA ASP A 72 -0.31 16.86 6.19
C ASP A 72 1.19 17.05 5.99
N LEU A 73 1.78 16.46 4.95
CA LEU A 73 3.18 16.68 4.60
C LEU A 73 3.49 18.15 4.32
N ARG A 74 2.61 18.87 3.60
CA ARG A 74 2.76 20.32 3.37
C ARG A 74 2.60 21.12 4.65
N TYR A 75 1.73 20.67 5.55
CA TYR A 75 1.54 21.31 6.85
C TYR A 75 2.79 21.16 7.72
N VAL A 76 3.41 19.97 7.77
CA VAL A 76 4.70 19.76 8.44
C VAL A 76 5.79 20.66 7.85
N VAL A 77 5.86 20.80 6.52
CA VAL A 77 6.77 21.75 5.85
C VAL A 77 6.52 23.19 6.32
N LYS A 78 5.26 23.61 6.43
CA LYS A 78 4.90 24.94 6.93
C LYS A 78 5.33 25.13 8.38
N ARG A 79 5.16 24.12 9.23
CA ARG A 79 5.64 24.14 10.62
C ARG A 79 7.16 24.29 10.70
N ILE A 80 7.91 23.49 9.95
CA ILE A 80 9.38 23.59 9.89
C ILE A 80 9.82 24.97 9.41
N SER A 81 9.09 25.56 8.44
CA SER A 81 9.46 26.87 7.87
C SER A 81 9.13 28.05 8.78
N THR A 82 8.09 27.93 9.60
CA THR A 82 7.65 29.02 10.51
C THR A 82 8.52 29.07 11.77
N ASN A 83 9.07 27.93 12.19
CA ASN A 83 9.89 27.85 13.40
C ASN A 83 11.34 28.29 13.12
N LYS A 84 11.79 29.34 13.82
CA LYS A 84 13.18 29.84 13.74
C LYS A 84 14.21 28.80 14.17
N SER A 85 13.82 27.88 15.05
CA SER A 85 14.61 26.74 15.52
C SER A 85 13.76 25.47 15.41
N PRO A 86 13.86 24.71 14.32
CA PRO A 86 13.15 23.45 14.17
C PRO A 86 13.51 22.48 15.30
N THR A 87 12.51 21.79 15.84
CA THR A 87 12.64 20.92 17.02
C THR A 87 12.47 19.45 16.65
N MET A 88 12.79 18.56 17.60
CA MET A 88 12.53 17.12 17.47
C MET A 88 11.05 16.82 17.24
N SER A 89 10.13 17.70 17.68
CA SER A 89 8.70 17.53 17.42
C SER A 89 8.35 17.68 15.93
N GLU A 90 9.02 18.57 15.19
CA GLU A 90 8.85 18.70 13.75
C GLU A 90 9.41 17.49 13.00
N ILE A 91 10.55 16.97 13.45
CA ILE A 91 11.14 15.76 12.87
C ILE A 91 10.22 14.56 13.11
N ASN A 92 9.69 14.43 14.34
CA ASN A 92 8.75 13.35 14.65
C ASN A 92 7.45 13.47 13.83
N ALA A 93 6.93 14.69 13.67
CA ALA A 93 5.78 14.93 12.79
C ALA A 93 6.09 14.55 11.33
N ALA A 94 7.27 14.90 10.82
CA ALA A 94 7.72 14.51 9.48
C ALA A 94 7.80 12.98 9.33
N ARG A 95 8.33 12.29 10.34
CA ARG A 95 8.40 10.82 10.38
C ARG A 95 7.02 10.17 10.35
N ILE A 96 6.12 10.61 11.23
CA ILE A 96 4.75 10.10 11.32
C ILE A 96 4.01 10.31 9.99
N SER A 97 4.04 11.52 9.44
CA SER A 97 3.38 11.82 8.16
C SER A 97 4.00 11.05 6.98
N THR A 98 5.31 10.81 6.99
CA THR A 98 5.99 10.01 5.95
C THR A 98 5.62 8.54 6.02
N ASN A 99 5.52 7.96 7.22
CA ASN A 99 5.09 6.57 7.38
C ASN A 99 3.62 6.42 6.99
N ALA A 100 2.74 7.31 7.46
CA ALA A 100 1.34 7.32 7.06
C ALA A 100 1.16 7.45 5.53
N ALA A 101 2.03 8.21 4.86
CA ALA A 101 2.04 8.29 3.40
C ALA A 101 2.37 6.97 2.72
N VAL A 102 3.35 6.22 3.24
CA VAL A 102 3.70 4.90 2.71
C VAL A 102 2.57 3.91 2.95
N ASP A 103 1.98 3.92 4.14
CA ASP A 103 0.90 3.01 4.54
C ASP A 103 -0.33 3.23 3.67
N VAL A 104 -0.80 4.48 3.53
CA VAL A 104 -1.97 4.80 2.69
C VAL A 104 -1.77 4.45 1.21
N MET A 105 -0.53 4.55 0.71
CA MET A 105 -0.25 4.13 -0.67
C MET A 105 -0.25 2.61 -0.84
N ASN A 106 0.21 1.87 0.16
CA ASN A 106 0.10 0.41 0.18
C ASN A 106 -1.36 -0.04 0.32
N ASP A 107 -2.14 0.62 1.17
CA ASP A 107 -3.57 0.37 1.32
C ASP A 107 -4.30 0.62 0.00
N LEU A 108 -3.95 1.70 -0.71
CA LEU A 108 -4.51 1.99 -2.03
C LEU A 108 -4.23 0.85 -3.01
N LYS A 109 -2.98 0.33 -3.05
CA LYS A 109 -2.62 -0.84 -3.86
C LYS A 109 -3.45 -2.07 -3.47
N GLN A 110 -3.63 -2.30 -2.18
CA GLN A 110 -4.43 -3.40 -1.65
C GLN A 110 -5.91 -3.29 -2.04
N SER A 111 -6.49 -2.10 -1.96
CA SER A 111 -7.87 -1.85 -2.39
C SER A 111 -8.09 -2.17 -3.87
N GLY A 112 -7.06 -2.03 -4.72
CA GLY A 112 -7.12 -2.47 -6.13
C GLY A 112 -7.25 -3.96 -6.27
N ARG A 113 -6.43 -4.70 -5.51
CA ARG A 113 -6.52 -6.16 -5.47
C ARG A 113 -7.91 -6.60 -5.06
N ILE A 114 -8.48 -5.97 -4.03
CA ILE A 114 -9.83 -6.27 -3.55
C ILE A 114 -10.87 -5.98 -4.63
N TYR A 115 -10.75 -4.85 -5.34
CA TYR A 115 -11.63 -4.53 -6.46
C TYR A 115 -11.58 -5.60 -7.55
N ASP A 116 -10.38 -5.98 -8.00
CA ASP A 116 -10.20 -7.00 -9.03
C ASP A 116 -10.78 -8.35 -8.58
N GLN A 117 -10.59 -8.73 -7.31
CA GLN A 117 -11.18 -9.94 -6.72
C GLN A 117 -12.71 -9.90 -6.72
N ASN A 118 -13.31 -8.76 -6.39
CA ASN A 118 -14.77 -8.62 -6.39
C ASN A 118 -15.34 -8.76 -7.81
N GLN A 119 -14.67 -8.23 -8.83
CA GLN A 119 -15.08 -8.37 -10.23
C GLN A 119 -15.04 -9.84 -10.70
N VAL A 120 -14.05 -10.61 -10.28
CA VAL A 120 -13.98 -12.06 -10.57
C VAL A 120 -15.12 -12.82 -9.89
N ARG A 121 -15.47 -12.47 -8.65
CA ARG A 121 -16.55 -13.14 -7.90
C ARG A 121 -17.93 -12.83 -8.47
N ASP A 122 -18.16 -11.60 -8.88
CA ASP A 122 -19.42 -11.18 -9.53
C ASP A 122 -19.57 -11.86 -10.91
N SER A 123 -18.46 -12.08 -11.62
CA SER A 123 -18.44 -12.85 -12.89
C SER A 123 -18.58 -14.37 -12.66
N SER A 124 -18.08 -14.91 -11.55
CA SER A 124 -18.23 -16.33 -11.20
C SER A 124 -19.58 -16.68 -10.58
N GLY A 125 -20.35 -15.70 -10.11
CA GLY A 125 -21.71 -15.90 -9.58
C GLY A 125 -22.67 -16.53 -10.59
N SER A 126 -22.40 -16.38 -11.89
CA SER A 126 -23.14 -17.06 -12.97
C SER A 126 -22.65 -18.48 -13.29
N LEU A 127 -21.45 -18.88 -12.82
CA LEU A 127 -20.89 -20.23 -13.01
C LEU A 127 -21.12 -21.14 -11.78
N THR A 128 -21.34 -20.57 -10.59
CA THR A 128 -21.72 -21.34 -9.40
C THR A 128 -23.06 -22.08 -9.59
N THR A 129 -24.02 -21.50 -10.30
CA THR A 129 -25.28 -22.19 -10.64
C THR A 129 -25.11 -23.32 -11.65
N ILE A 130 -24.07 -23.29 -12.49
CA ILE A 130 -23.78 -24.38 -13.44
C ILE A 130 -23.02 -25.51 -12.74
N ILE A 131 -22.15 -25.19 -11.77
CA ILE A 131 -21.48 -26.22 -10.95
C ILE A 131 -22.49 -26.90 -10.02
N ASP A 132 -23.50 -26.22 -9.49
CA ASP A 132 -24.57 -26.85 -8.71
C ASP A 132 -25.46 -27.82 -9.53
N HIS A 133 -25.43 -27.75 -10.87
CA HIS A 133 -26.06 -28.76 -11.73
C HIS A 133 -25.16 -29.97 -12.03
N ILE A 134 -23.85 -29.90 -11.72
CA ILE A 134 -22.88 -30.98 -11.93
C ILE A 134 -22.44 -31.62 -10.61
N MET A 135 -22.49 -30.87 -9.50
CA MET A 135 -22.25 -31.34 -8.14
C MET A 135 -23.57 -31.81 -7.53
N GLY A 136 -23.93 -33.05 -7.87
CA GLY A 136 -25.08 -33.82 -7.41
C GLY A 136 -25.74 -33.34 -6.10
N VAL A 137 -26.90 -32.69 -6.28
CA VAL A 137 -27.97 -32.70 -5.29
C VAL A 137 -28.35 -34.16 -5.05
N ASN A 138 -27.78 -34.73 -3.99
CA ASN A 138 -28.29 -35.93 -3.38
C ASN A 138 -29.62 -35.56 -2.70
N SER A 139 -30.68 -35.54 -3.49
CA SER A 139 -32.05 -35.40 -3.00
C SER A 139 -32.47 -36.74 -2.40
N GLY A 140 -32.33 -36.86 -1.08
CA GLY A 140 -32.97 -37.92 -0.33
C GLY A 140 -34.49 -37.80 -0.44
N LYS A 141 -35.10 -38.51 -1.39
CA LYS A 141 -36.49 -38.96 -1.26
C LYS A 141 -36.50 -40.34 -0.62
N PRO A 142 -37.41 -40.62 0.32
CA PRO A 142 -37.46 -41.93 0.99
C PRO A 142 -38.07 -42.99 0.07
N THR A 143 -37.41 -44.14 0.12
CA THR A 143 -37.86 -45.53 -0.15
C THR A 143 -39.27 -45.78 -0.69
N LYS A 144 -39.34 -46.58 -1.77
CA LYS A 144 -40.08 -47.86 -1.83
C LYS A 144 -39.92 -48.58 -3.18
N GLY A 145 -39.52 -49.86 -3.11
CA GLY A 145 -40.16 -50.92 -3.90
C GLY A 145 -39.53 -51.37 -5.22
N GLY A 146 -38.75 -52.46 -5.15
CA GLY A 146 -38.90 -53.63 -6.03
C GLY A 146 -38.17 -53.65 -7.39
N GLY A 147 -37.43 -54.73 -7.65
CA GLY A 147 -37.14 -55.20 -9.02
C GLY A 147 -35.66 -55.36 -9.42
N GLN A 148 -35.01 -56.38 -8.88
CA GLN A 148 -34.26 -57.47 -9.56
C GLN A 148 -33.55 -57.27 -10.94
N VAL A 149 -32.42 -58.00 -11.09
CA VAL A 149 -31.72 -58.51 -12.30
C VAL A 149 -30.53 -57.65 -12.81
N LEU A 150 -29.27 -58.03 -12.52
CA LEU A 150 -28.32 -58.82 -13.36
C LEU A 150 -28.09 -58.15 -14.74
N GLU A 151 -26.87 -57.81 -15.20
CA GLU A 151 -25.82 -58.78 -15.54
C GLU A 151 -24.48 -58.10 -15.88
N ARG A 152 -23.41 -58.87 -15.67
CA ARG A 152 -21.99 -58.55 -15.92
C ARG A 152 -21.68 -58.56 -17.41
N SER A 153 -20.59 -57.89 -17.81
CA SER A 153 -19.55 -58.53 -18.64
C SER A 153 -18.23 -57.76 -18.55
N ASP A 154 -17.19 -58.49 -18.20
CA ASP A 154 -15.78 -58.11 -18.24
C ASP A 154 -15.27 -58.06 -19.68
N ASP A 155 -14.39 -57.12 -20.00
CA ASP A 155 -13.41 -57.36 -21.06
C ASP A 155 -12.06 -56.67 -20.79
N LYS A 156 -11.02 -57.50 -20.74
CA LYS A 156 -9.62 -57.12 -20.46
C LYS A 156 -8.89 -56.84 -21.76
N ARG A 157 -8.29 -55.66 -21.94
CA ARG A 157 -7.08 -55.51 -22.80
C ARG A 157 -6.05 -54.54 -22.21
N LYS A 158 -4.80 -54.93 -22.41
CA LYS A 158 -3.57 -54.48 -21.74
C LYS A 158 -3.04 -53.12 -22.22
N MET A 159 -2.47 -52.41 -21.24
CA MET A 159 -1.18 -51.68 -21.24
C MET A 159 -0.80 -50.85 -22.47
N ASN A 160 -0.84 -49.53 -22.29
CA ASN A 160 0.24 -48.65 -22.74
C ASN A 160 0.54 -47.63 -21.64
N GLN A 161 1.71 -47.79 -21.03
CA GLN A 161 2.32 -46.78 -20.18
C GLN A 161 2.67 -45.58 -21.06
N SER A 162 1.98 -44.46 -20.87
CA SER A 162 2.59 -43.16 -21.12
C SER A 162 2.52 -42.37 -19.82
N LYS A 163 3.68 -42.24 -19.17
CA LYS A 163 3.92 -41.26 -18.13
C LYS A 163 3.73 -39.87 -18.76
N ARG A 164 2.63 -39.18 -18.45
CA ARG A 164 2.54 -37.71 -18.54
C ARG A 164 1.73 -37.20 -17.36
N GLY A 165 2.31 -36.25 -16.64
CA GLY A 165 2.02 -35.93 -15.26
C GLY A 165 0.62 -35.41 -14.98
N LEU A 166 0.14 -35.77 -13.80
CA LEU A 166 -1.08 -35.34 -13.14
C LEU A 166 -0.92 -33.91 -12.57
N PHE A 167 -0.42 -32.99 -13.38
CA PHE A 167 -0.36 -31.55 -13.10
C PHE A 167 -0.72 -30.76 -14.36
N GLY A 168 -1.87 -31.11 -14.94
CA GLY A 168 -2.57 -30.22 -15.86
C GLY A 168 -3.45 -29.28 -15.05
N HIS A 169 -2.85 -28.32 -14.33
CA HIS A 169 -3.59 -27.13 -13.91
C HIS A 169 -3.97 -26.40 -15.20
N LYS A 170 -5.14 -26.75 -15.74
CA LYS A 170 -5.78 -25.95 -16.77
C LYS A 170 -6.38 -24.76 -16.01
N ASP A 171 -5.57 -23.72 -15.82
CA ASP A 171 -5.95 -22.39 -15.36
C ASP A 171 -6.95 -21.76 -16.36
N ILE A 172 -8.18 -22.28 -16.44
CA ILE A 172 -9.22 -21.68 -17.30
C ILE A 172 -9.83 -20.42 -16.63
N GLY A 173 -9.52 -20.16 -15.36
CA GLY A 173 -10.04 -19.01 -14.62
C GLY A 173 -9.06 -17.83 -14.43
N ARG A 174 -7.78 -17.98 -14.81
CA ARG A 174 -6.74 -16.96 -14.54
C ARG A 174 -6.39 -16.10 -15.75
N ASP A 175 -6.87 -16.47 -16.94
CA ASP A 175 -6.41 -15.91 -18.22
C ASP A 175 -7.39 -14.89 -18.85
N ILE A 176 -8.47 -14.52 -18.15
CA ILE A 176 -9.47 -13.58 -18.70
C ILE A 176 -9.03 -12.12 -18.54
N PHE A 177 -8.14 -11.81 -17.59
CA PHE A 177 -7.44 -10.54 -17.53
C PHE A 177 -5.96 -10.81 -17.80
N LYS A 178 -5.44 -10.39 -18.96
CA LYS A 178 -3.98 -10.26 -19.12
C LYS A 178 -3.48 -9.52 -17.89
N ALA A 179 -2.48 -10.03 -17.18
CA ALA A 179 -1.99 -9.48 -15.90
C ALA A 179 -1.66 -7.96 -15.91
N ALA A 180 -1.61 -7.33 -17.10
CA ALA A 180 -1.43 -5.90 -17.33
C ALA A 180 -2.73 -5.07 -17.39
N ASP A 181 -3.92 -5.67 -17.46
CA ASP A 181 -5.21 -4.98 -17.57
C ASP A 181 -6.09 -5.26 -16.33
N THR A 182 -5.51 -5.07 -15.14
CA THR A 182 -6.22 -5.10 -13.85
C THR A 182 -6.05 -3.76 -13.13
N VAL A 183 -6.94 -3.45 -12.19
CA VAL A 183 -6.84 -2.21 -11.38
C VAL A 183 -5.61 -2.24 -10.50
N GLU A 184 -5.24 -3.41 -9.97
CA GLU A 184 -3.98 -3.62 -9.26
C GLU A 184 -2.77 -3.26 -10.12
N ALA A 185 -2.71 -3.71 -11.38
CA ALA A 185 -1.58 -3.44 -12.27
C ALA A 185 -1.45 -1.94 -12.60
N VAL A 186 -2.57 -1.26 -12.84
CA VAL A 186 -2.63 0.19 -13.01
C VAL A 186 -2.09 0.91 -11.77
N MET A 187 -2.49 0.46 -10.58
CA MET A 187 -2.03 1.05 -9.33
C MET A 187 -0.58 0.76 -9.01
N ALA A 188 -0.12 -0.48 -9.17
CA ALA A 188 1.25 -0.86 -8.93
C ALA A 188 2.21 -0.02 -9.80
N SER A 189 1.88 0.15 -11.08
CA SER A 189 2.67 0.97 -12.00
C SER A 189 2.71 2.44 -11.59
N THR A 190 1.53 3.03 -11.32
CA THR A 190 1.43 4.46 -10.98
C THR A 190 2.07 4.79 -9.62
N LEU A 191 1.90 3.92 -8.63
CA LEU A 191 2.42 4.10 -7.28
C LEU A 191 3.93 3.86 -7.21
N HIS A 192 4.46 2.86 -7.92
CA HIS A 192 5.89 2.53 -7.88
C HIS A 192 6.75 3.72 -8.34
N GLU A 193 6.37 4.38 -9.42
CA GLU A 193 7.06 5.58 -9.92
C GLU A 193 7.08 6.70 -8.85
N SER A 194 5.96 6.87 -8.14
CA SER A 194 5.76 7.94 -7.17
C SER A 194 6.41 7.67 -5.81
N LEU A 195 6.56 6.40 -5.43
CA LEU A 195 7.11 5.97 -4.14
C LEU A 195 8.64 5.86 -4.14
N SER A 196 9.27 5.82 -5.31
CA SER A 196 10.74 5.73 -5.47
C SER A 196 11.54 6.75 -4.66
N GLY A 197 10.98 7.94 -4.40
CA GLY A 197 11.62 9.01 -3.62
C GLY A 197 11.45 8.91 -2.09
N PHE A 198 10.63 8.00 -1.57
CA PHE A 198 10.33 7.91 -0.13
C PHE A 198 11.46 7.28 0.69
N SER A 199 12.28 6.41 0.08
CA SER A 199 13.47 5.84 0.74
C SER A 199 14.48 6.93 1.10
N ALA A 200 14.75 7.84 0.16
CA ALA A 200 15.61 9.00 0.37
C ALA A 200 15.04 9.94 1.46
N LEU A 201 13.73 10.16 1.48
CA LEU A 201 13.08 10.96 2.53
C LEU A 201 13.22 10.31 3.91
N LYS A 202 13.02 8.99 4.03
CA LYS A 202 13.23 8.26 5.30
C LYS A 202 14.68 8.35 5.78
N GLN A 203 15.65 8.20 4.88
CA GLN A 203 17.07 8.37 5.21
C GLN A 203 17.39 9.80 5.66
N GLN A 204 16.83 10.80 5.00
CA GLN A 204 17.01 12.21 5.38
C GLN A 204 16.43 12.53 6.76
N ILE A 205 15.26 11.95 7.09
CA ILE A 205 14.67 12.07 8.43
C ILE A 205 15.63 11.49 9.47
N ALA A 206 16.13 10.27 9.27
CA ALA A 206 17.11 9.64 10.16
C ALA A 206 18.41 10.44 10.29
N ALA A 207 18.93 11.01 9.20
CA ALA A 207 20.10 11.87 9.21
C ALA A 207 19.86 13.14 10.03
N THR A 208 18.71 13.79 9.85
CA THR A 208 18.33 15.00 10.60
C THR A 208 18.21 14.72 12.10
N GLU A 209 17.66 13.56 12.48
CA GLU A 209 17.60 13.12 13.89
C GLU A 209 18.97 12.91 14.50
N LYS A 210 19.88 12.27 13.74
CA LYS A 210 21.25 12.00 14.19
C LYS A 210 22.01 13.29 14.49
N VAL A 211 21.83 14.33 13.67
CA VAL A 211 22.48 15.64 13.87
C VAL A 211 21.85 16.41 15.04
N MET A 212 20.57 16.19 15.35
CA MET A 212 19.89 16.84 16.47
C MET A 212 20.21 16.22 17.85
N LEU A 213 20.48 14.92 17.92
CA LEU A 213 20.76 14.19 19.17
C LEU A 213 21.85 14.84 20.07
N PRO A 214 23.03 15.24 19.54
CA PRO A 214 24.08 15.86 20.34
C PRO A 214 23.65 17.19 20.98
N SER A 215 22.96 18.05 20.22
CA SER A 215 22.52 19.38 20.66
C SER A 215 21.52 19.34 21.82
N PHE A 216 20.78 18.25 21.95
CA PHE A 216 19.83 18.06 23.04
C PHE A 216 20.54 17.52 24.29
N THR A 217 21.48 16.58 24.14
CA THR A 217 22.24 16.06 25.29
C THR A 217 23.09 17.13 25.96
N THR A 218 23.65 18.08 25.19
CA THR A 218 24.37 19.23 25.75
C THR A 218 23.42 20.19 26.46
N ARG A 219 22.29 20.54 25.86
CA ARG A 219 21.29 21.43 26.48
C ARG A 219 20.64 20.83 27.72
N ALA A 220 20.41 19.51 27.74
CA ALA A 220 19.89 18.79 28.90
C ALA A 220 20.92 18.75 30.03
N LYS A 221 22.21 18.57 29.71
CA LYS A 221 23.30 18.66 30.68
C LYS A 221 23.43 20.08 31.25
N GLU A 222 23.40 21.11 30.40
CA GLU A 222 23.43 22.52 30.85
C GLU A 222 22.25 22.86 31.77
N ALA A 223 21.04 22.41 31.45
CA ALA A 223 19.86 22.67 32.30
C ALA A 223 19.97 21.98 33.67
N VAL A 224 20.52 20.75 33.73
CA VAL A 224 20.78 20.06 35.00
C VAL A 224 21.86 20.80 35.79
N VAL A 225 22.92 21.25 35.13
CA VAL A 225 23.98 22.03 35.78
C VAL A 225 23.42 23.35 36.34
N ASP A 226 22.60 24.08 35.59
CA ASP A 226 21.97 25.34 36.04
C ASP A 226 21.09 25.15 37.30
N ILE A 227 20.31 24.06 37.35
CA ILE A 227 19.50 23.70 38.53
C ILE A 227 20.40 23.37 39.72
N VAL A 228 21.47 22.61 39.49
CA VAL A 228 22.42 22.22 40.55
C VAL A 228 23.14 23.45 41.11
N SER A 229 23.55 24.41 40.28
CA SER A 229 24.16 25.66 40.74
C SER A 229 23.18 26.55 41.53
N LYS A 230 21.93 26.67 41.08
CA LYS A 230 20.91 27.44 41.83
C LYS A 230 20.59 26.84 43.20
N LEU A 231 20.61 25.52 43.32
CA LEU A 231 20.40 24.85 44.60
C LEU A 231 21.62 25.00 45.53
N ALA A 232 22.82 25.12 44.98
CA ALA A 232 24.05 25.33 45.76
C ALA A 232 24.18 26.77 46.29
N ASP A 233 23.56 27.75 45.63
CA ASP A 233 23.55 29.15 46.08
C ASP A 233 22.52 29.43 47.20
N ASP A 234 21.57 28.51 47.43
CA ASP A 234 20.52 28.60 48.46
C ASP A 234 20.89 27.90 49.81
N ILE A 235 22.14 27.43 49.97
CA ILE A 235 22.68 26.78 51.19
C ILE A 235 23.79 27.65 51.81
#